data_AF-A0A8E2JYI8-F1
#
_entry.id   AF-A0A8E2JYI8-F1
#
_cell.length_a   1.000
_cell.length_b   1.000
_cell.length_c   1.000
_cell.angle_alpha   90.00
_cell.angle_beta   90.00
_cell.angle_gamma   90.00
#
_symmetry.space_group_name_H-M   'P 1'
#
loop_
_entity.id
_entity.type
_entity.pdbx_description
1 polymer ?
#
loop_
_entity_poly.entity_id
_entity_poly.type
_entity_poly.pdbx_seq_one_letter_code
_entity_poly.pdbx_strand_id
1 'polypeptide(L)'
;MSASVDAPAQHKQPSRKGKKAWRKNVDVTEVQEGLETVRDEVIKGGVIAEKSSSELFTFDITGSTEIQKSVTKGRKPLKADEILAQRSAVPAVDSRKRPSSGITDGIVQPTSKKMRVSNKELDRLRAIAYGGDSVQKDVVKVDDTPSHDPWAMEIKQEDPNFSFLEEKKPIREPKTLKRAPISLAASGKALPAVKKPEAGKSYNPTAEDWVQLLAREGEKEVEAEKKRLKEAQEEQERLMRVMAAAAEPEQESDDGESAWESEWEGIQSEVEEESLRKKRPERKTPAQRNKIKRRKEAERQALHEAKMKERDRQAAQIKALAKAVEEKEKEKARAQALVVVDNADSSDEGEEVLRRRKLGKTAIPEPPLEVVLSDELQDSLRLLKPEGNLLKDRFRSMMVRGKIETRKAIPYHKKAKTTYTEKWSYKDWKLK
;
A
#
# COMPACT_ATOMS: atom_id res chain seq x y z
N MET A 1 77.52 -40.44 38.82
CA MET A 1 77.88 -40.19 37.41
C MET A 1 79.03 -41.12 37.04
N SER A 2 78.75 -42.41 36.87
CA SER A 2 79.70 -43.34 36.27
C SER A 2 79.70 -43.08 34.77
N ALA A 3 80.83 -42.69 34.19
CA ALA A 3 80.96 -42.62 32.74
C ALA A 3 80.62 -44.01 32.17
N SER A 4 79.57 -44.09 31.35
CA SER A 4 79.26 -45.28 30.57
C SER A 4 80.43 -45.49 29.61
N VAL A 5 81.30 -46.45 29.94
CA VAL A 5 82.41 -46.82 29.07
C VAL A 5 81.81 -47.71 27.98
N ASP A 6 81.39 -47.09 26.88
CA ASP A 6 80.90 -47.83 25.72
C ASP A 6 82.02 -48.73 25.16
N ALA A 7 81.64 -49.93 24.72
CA ALA A 7 82.58 -50.88 24.16
C ALA A 7 83.20 -50.35 22.85
N PRO A 8 84.48 -50.62 22.57
CA PRO A 8 85.14 -50.13 21.35
C PRO A 8 84.53 -50.75 20.09
N ALA A 9 83.86 -49.94 19.27
CA ALA A 9 83.16 -50.35 18.06
C ALA A 9 83.88 -49.89 16.78
N GLN A 10 83.80 -50.71 15.72
CA GLN A 10 84.43 -50.46 14.41
C GLN A 10 83.52 -50.94 13.26
N HIS A 11 82.31 -50.37 13.18
CA HIS A 11 81.25 -50.77 12.23
C HIS A 11 81.63 -50.68 10.74
N LYS A 12 82.69 -49.94 10.38
CA LYS A 12 83.18 -49.81 9.00
C LYS A 12 83.92 -51.05 8.47
N GLN A 13 84.28 -52.00 9.34
CA GLN A 13 85.04 -53.18 8.93
C GLN A 13 84.11 -54.33 8.46
N PRO A 14 84.29 -54.87 7.24
CA PRO A 14 83.39 -55.88 6.67
C PRO A 14 83.63 -57.31 7.22
N SER A 15 84.74 -57.56 7.93
CA SER A 15 85.04 -58.88 8.47
C SER A 15 84.08 -59.27 9.58
N ARG A 16 83.45 -60.44 9.44
CA ARG A 16 82.53 -61.03 10.44
C ARG A 16 83.02 -62.37 10.98
N LYS A 17 84.29 -62.70 10.75
CA LYS A 17 84.87 -64.00 11.12
C LYS A 17 85.20 -64.03 12.61
N GLY A 18 84.39 -64.77 13.37
CA GLY A 18 84.60 -65.05 14.80
C GLY A 18 83.93 -64.06 15.76
N LYS A 19 83.80 -64.47 17.03
CA LYS A 19 83.02 -63.75 18.06
C LYS A 19 83.52 -62.32 18.31
N LYS A 20 84.84 -62.09 18.23
CA LYS A 20 85.45 -60.76 18.46
C LYS A 20 85.12 -59.77 17.36
N ALA A 21 85.10 -60.20 16.10
CA ALA A 21 84.73 -59.35 14.97
C ALA A 21 83.23 -59.02 15.01
N TRP A 22 82.39 -59.99 15.39
CA TRP A 22 80.94 -59.78 15.50
C TRP A 22 80.58 -58.72 16.55
N ARG A 23 81.21 -58.74 17.73
CA ARG A 23 80.99 -57.75 18.80
C ARG A 23 81.43 -56.32 18.46
N LYS A 24 82.36 -56.15 17.50
CA LYS A 24 82.92 -54.84 17.16
C LYS A 24 82.34 -54.25 15.89
N ASN A 25 82.02 -55.09 14.91
CA ASN A 25 81.73 -54.66 13.55
C ASN A 25 80.24 -54.70 13.20
N VAL A 26 79.43 -55.41 13.99
CA VAL A 26 77.97 -55.44 13.81
C VAL A 26 77.36 -54.39 14.71
N ASP A 27 76.61 -53.47 14.11
CA ASP A 27 75.81 -52.51 14.85
C ASP A 27 74.47 -53.15 15.26
N VAL A 28 74.18 -53.10 16.56
CA VAL A 28 72.92 -53.56 17.17
C VAL A 28 72.29 -52.46 18.03
N THR A 29 72.81 -51.22 17.95
CA THR A 29 72.31 -50.07 18.72
C THR A 29 70.84 -49.82 18.46
N GLU A 30 70.42 -49.78 17.20
CA GLU A 30 69.01 -49.59 16.80
C GLU A 30 68.08 -50.64 17.43
N VAL A 31 68.50 -51.92 17.43
CA VAL A 31 67.70 -53.00 18.03
C VAL A 31 67.65 -52.86 19.55
N GLN A 32 68.76 -52.47 20.18
CA GLN A 32 68.84 -52.28 21.62
C GLN A 32 67.99 -51.08 22.08
N GLU A 33 68.09 -49.95 21.38
CA GLU A 33 67.29 -48.74 21.62
C GLU A 33 65.80 -49.03 21.40
N GLY A 34 65.44 -49.76 20.34
CA GLY A 34 64.06 -50.20 20.10
C GLY A 34 63.52 -51.12 21.20
N LEU A 35 64.35 -51.99 21.79
CA LEU A 35 63.95 -52.81 22.93
C LEU A 35 63.84 -52.00 24.22
N GLU A 36 64.64 -50.95 24.39
CA GLU A 36 64.57 -50.04 25.53
C GLU A 36 63.31 -49.15 25.46
N THR A 37 62.97 -48.60 24.28
CA THR A 37 61.72 -47.85 24.10
C THR A 37 60.50 -48.72 24.35
N VAL A 38 60.47 -49.96 23.83
CA VAL A 38 59.39 -50.91 24.11
C VAL A 38 59.28 -51.21 25.61
N ARG A 39 60.40 -51.38 26.33
CA ARG A 39 60.36 -51.57 27.79
C ARG A 39 59.81 -50.35 28.53
N ASP A 40 60.23 -49.16 28.13
CA ASP A 40 59.73 -47.91 28.72
C ASP A 40 58.23 -47.69 28.46
N GLU A 41 57.75 -48.02 27.27
CA GLU A 41 56.33 -47.98 26.93
C GLU A 41 55.53 -49.00 27.75
N VAL A 42 56.05 -50.22 27.93
CA VAL A 42 55.45 -51.23 28.81
C VAL A 42 55.34 -50.72 30.25
N ILE A 43 56.39 -50.07 30.79
CA ILE A 43 56.37 -49.48 32.14
C ILE A 43 55.31 -48.37 32.26
N LYS A 44 55.15 -47.55 31.22
CA LYS A 44 54.18 -46.43 31.21
C LYS A 44 52.74 -46.85 30.93
N GLY A 45 52.48 -48.15 30.74
CA GLY A 45 51.14 -48.69 30.59
C GLY A 45 50.84 -49.32 29.24
N GLY A 46 51.85 -49.81 28.52
CA GLY A 46 51.71 -50.62 27.30
C GLY A 46 52.08 -49.88 26.01
N VAL A 47 52.48 -50.65 24.99
CA VAL A 47 52.93 -50.16 23.68
C VAL A 47 51.82 -49.39 22.98
N ILE A 48 52.10 -48.15 22.57
CA ILE A 48 51.09 -47.25 22.02
C ILE A 48 50.56 -47.77 20.68
N ALA A 49 51.42 -48.43 19.89
CA ALA A 49 51.07 -49.01 18.60
C ALA A 49 50.08 -50.18 18.67
N GLU A 50 50.00 -50.87 19.81
CA GLU A 50 49.09 -52.01 20.00
C GLU A 50 47.72 -51.59 20.53
N LYS A 51 47.59 -50.36 21.06
CA LYS A 51 46.34 -49.86 21.62
C LYS A 51 45.37 -49.43 20.53
N SER A 52 44.09 -49.74 20.74
CA SER A 52 43.02 -49.31 19.85
C SER A 52 42.86 -47.78 19.90
N SER A 53 42.50 -47.14 18.78
CA SER A 53 42.32 -45.67 18.74
C SER A 53 41.24 -45.18 19.72
N SER A 54 40.26 -46.03 20.04
CA SER A 54 39.22 -45.75 21.04
C SER A 54 39.74 -45.61 22.47
N GLU A 55 40.88 -46.24 22.81
CA GLU A 55 41.50 -46.10 24.13
C GLU A 55 42.39 -44.86 24.22
N LEU A 56 42.96 -44.43 23.10
CA LEU A 56 43.86 -43.28 23.03
C LEU A 56 43.10 -41.96 22.96
N PHE A 57 41.94 -41.95 22.31
CA PHE A 57 41.19 -40.74 22.03
C PHE A 57 39.77 -40.85 22.54
N THR A 58 39.35 -39.88 23.36
CA THR A 58 37.96 -39.69 23.76
C THR A 58 37.45 -38.39 23.14
N PHE A 59 36.30 -38.46 22.46
CA PHE A 59 35.62 -37.28 21.95
C PHE A 59 34.68 -36.75 23.04
N ASP A 60 35.11 -35.71 23.73
CA ASP A 60 34.24 -35.00 24.67
C ASP A 60 33.27 -34.09 23.88
N ILE A 61 32.09 -34.63 23.60
CA ILE A 61 31.00 -33.91 22.92
C ILE A 61 30.29 -32.98 23.92
N THR A 62 30.40 -33.26 25.21
CA THR A 62 29.68 -32.56 26.28
C THR A 62 30.60 -31.54 26.94
N GLY A 63 30.53 -30.28 26.51
CA GLY A 63 31.30 -29.21 27.15
C GLY A 63 31.07 -29.16 28.67
N SER A 64 32.16 -28.97 29.44
CA SER A 64 32.10 -28.93 30.90
C SER A 64 31.07 -27.91 31.42
N THR A 65 30.12 -28.42 32.21
CA THR A 65 29.06 -27.59 32.83
C THR A 65 29.63 -26.56 33.82
N GLU A 66 30.82 -26.82 34.38
CA GLU A 66 31.50 -25.92 35.31
C GLU A 66 32.04 -24.68 34.59
N ILE A 67 32.59 -24.87 33.38
CA ILE A 67 33.08 -23.79 32.52
C ILE A 67 31.88 -22.97 32.01
N GLN A 68 30.78 -23.62 31.61
CA GLN A 68 29.57 -22.89 31.24
C GLN A 68 29.02 -22.05 32.41
N LYS A 69 28.98 -22.61 33.62
CA LYS A 69 28.56 -21.89 34.83
C LYS A 69 29.52 -20.74 35.19
N SER A 70 30.82 -20.88 34.98
CA SER A 70 31.79 -19.81 35.26
C SER A 70 31.68 -18.66 34.24
N VAL A 71 31.50 -18.97 32.96
CA VAL A 71 31.32 -17.97 31.89
C VAL A 71 29.99 -17.22 32.05
N THR A 72 28.90 -17.92 32.37
CA THR A 72 27.59 -17.29 32.62
C THR A 72 27.58 -16.46 33.91
N LYS A 73 28.27 -16.90 34.97
CA LYS A 73 28.43 -16.10 36.21
C LYS A 73 29.37 -14.91 36.05
N GLY A 74 30.41 -15.02 35.22
CA GLY A 74 31.40 -13.96 34.99
C GLY A 74 30.86 -12.80 34.16
N ARG A 75 29.88 -13.05 33.30
CA ARG A 75 29.20 -12.03 32.51
C ARG A 75 27.95 -11.56 33.25
N LYS A 76 28.13 -10.72 34.28
CA LYS A 76 27.02 -9.88 34.76
C LYS A 76 26.52 -9.08 33.55
N PRO A 77 25.22 -9.11 33.22
CA PRO A 77 24.69 -8.24 32.17
C PRO A 77 25.07 -6.79 32.51
N LEU A 78 25.30 -5.96 31.50
CA LEU A 78 25.59 -4.56 31.77
C LEU A 78 24.44 -3.97 32.59
N LYS A 79 24.77 -3.09 33.54
CA LYS A 79 23.76 -2.46 34.41
C LYS A 79 22.65 -1.78 33.60
N ALA A 80 22.97 -1.30 32.40
CA ALA A 80 22.00 -0.81 31.43
C ALA A 80 21.01 -1.90 31.00
N ASP A 81 21.48 -3.08 30.60
CA ASP A 81 20.63 -4.17 30.14
C ASP A 81 19.79 -4.77 31.29
N GLU A 82 20.34 -4.82 32.51
CA GLU A 82 19.59 -5.21 33.72
C GLU A 82 18.42 -4.24 34.00
N ILE A 83 18.66 -2.93 33.92
CA ILE A 83 17.62 -1.89 34.06
C ILE A 83 16.59 -1.97 32.93
N LEU A 84 17.02 -2.33 31.71
CA LEU A 84 16.14 -2.51 30.55
C LEU A 84 15.37 -3.84 30.58
N ALA A 85 15.85 -4.85 31.30
CA ALA A 85 15.12 -6.10 31.53
C ALA A 85 14.10 -5.95 32.66
N GLN A 86 14.40 -5.14 33.68
CA GLN A 86 13.50 -4.81 34.80
C GLN A 86 12.38 -3.81 34.44
N ARG A 87 12.03 -3.67 33.16
CA ARG A 87 10.99 -2.73 32.74
C ARG A 87 9.62 -3.15 33.32
N SER A 88 8.98 -2.20 34.00
CA SER A 88 7.58 -2.27 34.41
C SER A 88 6.65 -2.62 33.24
N ALA A 89 5.50 -3.23 33.53
CA ALA A 89 4.47 -3.57 32.53
C ALA A 89 3.96 -2.38 31.69
N VAL A 90 4.27 -1.15 32.10
CA VAL A 90 3.97 0.09 31.36
C VAL A 90 5.23 0.58 30.64
N PRO A 91 5.21 0.76 29.31
CA PRO A 91 6.36 1.27 28.57
C PRO A 91 6.67 2.73 28.95
N ALA A 92 7.95 3.06 29.10
CA ALA A 92 8.39 4.42 29.39
C ALA A 92 8.00 5.39 28.24
N VAL A 93 7.46 6.55 28.60
CA VAL A 93 7.12 7.63 27.66
C VAL A 93 8.42 8.20 27.08
N ASP A 94 8.57 8.13 25.75
CA ASP A 94 9.77 8.52 25.02
C ASP A 94 9.97 10.05 25.08
N SER A 95 11.00 10.50 25.80
CA SER A 95 11.37 11.92 25.93
C SER A 95 12.33 12.41 24.85
N ARG A 96 12.75 11.54 23.92
CA ARG A 96 13.57 11.96 22.78
C ARG A 96 12.71 12.71 21.76
N LYS A 97 13.10 13.96 21.47
CA LYS A 97 12.68 14.64 20.24
C LYS A 97 13.12 13.76 19.06
N ARG A 98 12.17 13.05 18.45
CA ARG A 98 12.41 12.36 17.18
C ARG A 98 12.98 13.40 16.20
N PRO A 99 14.06 13.10 15.45
CA PRO A 99 14.39 13.92 14.29
C PRO A 99 13.11 13.96 13.45
N SER A 100 12.71 15.17 13.06
CA SER A 100 11.44 15.42 12.39
C SER A 100 11.17 14.32 11.39
N SER A 101 10.02 13.66 11.57
CA SER A 101 9.42 12.94 10.47
C SER A 101 9.38 13.92 9.31
N GLY A 102 10.11 13.62 8.23
CA GLY A 102 10.00 14.32 6.95
C GLY A 102 8.59 14.10 6.40
N ILE A 103 7.62 14.70 7.07
CA ILE A 103 6.23 14.82 6.68
C ILE A 103 6.09 16.28 6.30
N THR A 104 6.60 16.54 5.11
CA THR A 104 6.10 17.57 4.23
C THR A 104 5.77 16.82 2.94
N ASP A 105 4.48 16.73 2.67
CA ASP A 105 3.90 16.38 1.37
C ASP A 105 4.27 14.99 0.79
N GLY A 106 3.77 13.93 1.44
CA GLY A 106 3.24 12.71 0.79
C GLY A 106 4.11 11.91 -0.19
N ILE A 107 5.40 12.20 -0.37
CA ILE A 107 6.27 11.54 -1.35
C ILE A 107 7.52 11.07 -0.64
N VAL A 108 7.48 9.81 -0.19
CA VAL A 108 8.69 9.08 0.20
C VAL A 108 9.52 8.89 -1.07
N GLN A 109 10.63 9.61 -1.19
CA GLN A 109 11.65 9.32 -2.19
C GLN A 109 12.19 7.90 -1.91
N PRO A 110 12.04 6.93 -2.82
CA PRO A 110 12.67 5.63 -2.63
C PRO A 110 14.19 5.85 -2.66
N THR A 111 14.90 5.35 -1.66
CA THR A 111 16.37 5.30 -1.70
C THR A 111 16.77 4.45 -2.90
N SER A 112 17.14 5.10 -4.00
CA SER A 112 17.27 4.50 -5.34
C SER A 112 18.56 3.68 -5.53
N LYS A 113 19.07 3.07 -4.46
CA LYS A 113 20.21 2.16 -4.52
C LYS A 113 19.76 0.77 -4.11
N LYS A 114 19.04 0.10 -5.01
CA LYS A 114 19.07 -1.36 -5.04
C LYS A 114 20.54 -1.76 -5.20
N MET A 115 21.10 -2.45 -4.20
CA MET A 115 22.43 -3.06 -4.33
C MET A 115 22.40 -3.98 -5.55
N ARG A 116 22.97 -3.52 -6.66
CA ARG A 116 23.21 -4.37 -7.82
C ARG A 116 24.34 -5.31 -7.43
N VAL A 117 24.01 -6.58 -7.24
CA VAL A 117 25.00 -7.66 -7.20
C VAL A 117 25.84 -7.59 -8.46
N SER A 118 27.16 -7.65 -8.32
CA SER A 118 28.08 -7.61 -9.45
C SER A 118 27.85 -8.82 -10.36
N ASN A 119 28.12 -8.71 -11.66
CA ASN A 119 27.95 -9.85 -12.58
C ASN A 119 28.77 -11.07 -12.15
N LYS A 120 29.95 -10.84 -11.55
CA LYS A 120 30.79 -11.90 -10.96
C LYS A 120 30.10 -12.61 -9.78
N GLU A 121 29.38 -11.87 -8.95
CA GLU A 121 28.59 -12.43 -7.85
C GLU A 121 27.39 -13.21 -8.40
N LEU A 122 26.74 -12.73 -9.45
CA LEU A 122 25.66 -13.44 -10.12
C LEU A 122 26.13 -14.75 -10.75
N ASP A 123 27.31 -14.77 -11.38
CA ASP A 123 27.87 -15.98 -11.97
C ASP A 123 28.35 -16.96 -10.89
N ARG A 124 28.89 -16.47 -9.77
CA ARG A 124 29.18 -17.28 -8.58
C ARG A 124 27.90 -17.89 -7.99
N LEU A 125 26.84 -17.09 -7.84
CA LEU A 125 25.54 -17.55 -7.34
C LEU A 125 24.88 -18.53 -8.30
N ARG A 126 25.03 -18.35 -9.63
CA ARG A 126 24.59 -19.33 -10.63
C ARG A 126 25.39 -20.63 -10.53
N ALA A 127 26.71 -20.57 -10.36
CA ALA A 127 27.54 -21.76 -10.19
C ALA A 127 27.18 -22.55 -8.91
N ILE A 128 26.81 -21.85 -7.84
CA ILE A 128 26.31 -22.45 -6.59
C ILE A 128 24.90 -23.04 -6.79
N ALA A 129 23.99 -22.33 -7.47
CA ALA A 129 22.61 -22.75 -7.65
C ALA A 129 22.42 -23.87 -8.69
N TYR A 130 23.24 -23.89 -9.75
CA TYR A 130 23.17 -24.85 -10.84
C TYR A 130 24.24 -25.94 -10.79
N GLY A 131 25.09 -25.94 -9.76
CA GLY A 131 25.98 -27.06 -9.41
C GLY A 131 27.20 -27.18 -10.34
N GLY A 132 28.26 -26.45 -10.03
CA GLY A 132 29.60 -26.83 -10.48
C GLY A 132 30.09 -28.10 -9.76
N ASP A 133 30.95 -28.86 -10.44
CA ASP A 133 31.51 -30.18 -10.10
C ASP A 133 32.17 -30.30 -8.69
N SER A 134 32.34 -29.17 -7.99
CA SER A 134 32.98 -29.09 -6.68
C SER A 134 32.02 -28.97 -5.49
N VAL A 135 30.71 -28.83 -5.73
CA VAL A 135 29.74 -28.95 -4.64
C VAL A 135 29.48 -30.44 -4.49
N GLN A 136 30.04 -31.04 -3.44
CA GLN A 136 29.53 -32.29 -2.90
C GLN A 136 28.03 -32.08 -2.72
N LYS A 137 27.24 -32.59 -3.66
CA LYS A 137 25.83 -32.80 -3.41
C LYS A 137 25.85 -33.72 -2.22
N ASP A 138 25.36 -33.25 -1.07
CA ASP A 138 24.89 -34.15 -0.05
C ASP A 138 24.00 -35.13 -0.79
N VAL A 139 24.54 -36.33 -1.02
CA VAL A 139 23.77 -37.45 -1.51
C VAL A 139 22.80 -37.63 -0.36
N VAL A 140 21.60 -37.07 -0.53
CA VAL A 140 20.47 -37.41 0.28
C VAL A 140 20.37 -38.91 0.09
N LYS A 141 20.92 -39.66 1.05
CA LYS A 141 20.65 -41.07 1.19
C LYS A 141 19.14 -41.11 1.36
N VAL A 142 18.46 -41.48 0.28
CA VAL A 142 17.05 -41.82 0.35
C VAL A 142 17.06 -43.15 1.08
N ASP A 143 17.02 -43.09 2.40
CA ASP A 143 16.72 -44.27 3.21
C ASP A 143 15.31 -44.73 2.78
N ASP A 144 15.11 -46.03 2.56
CA ASP A 144 13.87 -46.63 2.04
C ASP A 144 12.64 -46.45 2.95
N THR A 145 12.80 -45.74 4.07
CA THR A 145 11.71 -45.33 4.94
C THR A 145 11.35 -43.87 4.67
N PRO A 146 10.08 -43.52 4.38
CA PRO A 146 9.65 -42.12 4.31
C PRO A 146 9.71 -41.51 5.71
N SER A 147 10.89 -41.02 6.10
CA SER A 147 11.18 -40.45 7.42
C SER A 147 10.45 -39.12 7.68
N HIS A 148 9.75 -38.60 6.68
CA HIS A 148 9.06 -37.32 6.74
C HIS A 148 7.57 -37.51 6.43
N ASP A 149 6.77 -37.56 7.49
CA ASP A 149 5.31 -37.53 7.41
C ASP A 149 4.84 -36.07 7.32
N PRO A 150 4.28 -35.62 6.18
CA PRO A 150 3.82 -34.25 5.99
C PRO A 150 2.60 -33.88 6.86
N TRP A 151 2.00 -34.84 7.57
CA TRP A 151 0.89 -34.63 8.49
C TRP A 151 1.26 -34.82 9.96
N ALA A 152 2.46 -35.32 10.26
CA ALA A 152 2.96 -35.36 11.62
C ALA A 152 3.27 -33.94 12.10
N MET A 153 2.92 -33.65 13.35
CA MET A 153 3.39 -32.43 13.99
C MET A 153 4.91 -32.57 14.19
N GLU A 154 5.69 -31.88 13.35
CA GLU A 154 7.15 -31.83 13.50
C GLU A 154 7.52 -31.26 14.87
N ILE A 155 7.96 -32.14 15.76
CA ILE A 155 8.64 -31.75 16.99
C ILE A 155 10.03 -31.31 16.54
N LYS A 156 10.27 -30.00 16.50
CA LYS A 156 11.61 -29.46 16.24
C LYS A 156 12.55 -30.01 17.31
N GLN A 157 13.46 -30.88 16.90
CA GLN A 157 14.54 -31.32 17.77
C GLN A 157 15.53 -30.17 17.87
N GLU A 158 15.60 -29.53 19.03
CA GLU A 158 16.59 -28.51 19.31
C GLU A 158 17.96 -29.19 19.47
N ASP A 159 18.90 -28.85 18.58
CA ASP A 159 20.26 -29.35 18.69
C ASP A 159 20.92 -28.81 19.98
N PRO A 160 21.36 -29.66 20.92
CA PRO A 160 21.95 -29.20 22.19
C PRO A 160 23.21 -28.35 21.98
N ASN A 161 23.89 -28.53 20.84
CA ASN A 161 25.09 -27.80 20.44
C ASN A 161 24.83 -26.33 20.09
N PHE A 162 23.61 -25.97 19.67
CA PHE A 162 23.28 -24.62 19.17
C PHE A 162 22.31 -23.85 20.08
N SER A 163 22.16 -24.29 21.34
CA SER A 163 21.30 -23.67 22.35
C SER A 163 21.61 -22.19 22.67
N PHE A 164 22.78 -21.70 22.25
CA PHE A 164 23.19 -20.30 22.42
C PHE A 164 22.83 -19.39 21.24
N LEU A 165 22.37 -19.93 20.11
CA LEU A 165 21.88 -19.12 18.99
C LEU A 165 20.40 -18.78 19.21
N GLU A 166 20.05 -17.50 19.06
CA GLU A 166 18.65 -17.11 19.01
C GLU A 166 17.99 -17.76 17.79
N GLU A 167 16.87 -18.45 18.02
CA GLU A 167 16.09 -19.02 16.94
C GLU A 167 15.65 -17.95 15.95
N LYS A 168 15.83 -18.24 14.65
CA LYS A 168 15.34 -17.35 13.59
C LYS A 168 13.82 -17.24 13.71
N LYS A 169 13.34 -16.03 14.04
CA LYS A 169 11.91 -15.75 14.10
C LYS A 169 11.24 -16.17 12.78
N PRO A 170 10.11 -16.90 12.84
CA PRO A 170 9.39 -17.28 11.62
C PRO A 170 8.93 -16.03 10.89
N ILE A 171 8.96 -16.08 9.56
CA ILE A 171 8.46 -15.00 8.71
C ILE A 171 6.97 -14.86 8.96
N ARG A 172 6.56 -13.82 9.70
CA ARG A 172 5.14 -13.55 9.97
C ARG A 172 4.53 -12.88 8.75
N GLU A 173 3.47 -13.47 8.23
CA GLU A 173 2.67 -12.86 7.17
C GLU A 173 2.13 -11.49 7.62
N PRO A 174 2.14 -10.47 6.73
CA PRO A 174 1.55 -9.18 7.06
C PRO A 174 0.03 -9.32 7.23
N LYS A 175 -0.53 -8.63 8.24
CA LYS A 175 -1.98 -8.62 8.54
C LYS A 175 -2.86 -8.18 7.35
N THR A 176 -2.28 -7.50 6.36
CA THR A 176 -2.97 -7.01 5.16
C THR A 176 -3.38 -8.12 4.20
N LEU A 177 -2.68 -9.26 4.16
CA LEU A 177 -3.04 -10.39 3.29
C LEU A 177 -4.40 -11.00 3.65
N LYS A 178 -4.80 -10.92 4.92
CA LYS A 178 -6.10 -11.41 5.41
C LYS A 178 -7.26 -10.45 5.14
N ARG A 179 -7.00 -9.24 4.65
CA ARG A 179 -8.05 -8.23 4.42
C ARG A 179 -8.63 -8.41 3.02
N ALA A 180 -9.96 -8.50 2.95
CA ALA A 180 -10.68 -8.49 1.68
C ALA A 180 -10.51 -7.14 0.94
N PRO A 181 -10.59 -7.14 -0.40
CA PRO A 181 -10.59 -5.90 -1.18
C PRO A 181 -11.79 -5.02 -0.81
N ILE A 182 -11.57 -3.71 -0.84
CA ILE A 182 -12.61 -2.73 -0.52
C ILE A 182 -13.47 -2.51 -1.77
N SER A 183 -14.77 -2.82 -1.67
CA SER A 183 -15.70 -2.56 -2.77
C SER A 183 -15.91 -1.07 -3.03
N LEU A 184 -16.22 -0.73 -4.29
CA LEU A 184 -16.50 0.62 -4.75
C LEU A 184 -18.00 0.97 -4.69
N ALA A 185 -18.86 0.06 -4.23
CA ALA A 185 -20.28 0.33 -3.97
C ALA A 185 -20.45 1.32 -2.81
N ALA A 186 -21.32 2.32 -2.96
CA ALA A 186 -21.58 3.34 -1.93
C ALA A 186 -21.94 2.72 -0.57
N SER A 187 -22.71 1.63 -0.59
CA SER A 187 -23.11 0.85 0.58
C SER A 187 -21.94 0.19 1.32
N GLY A 188 -20.82 -0.05 0.64
CA GLY A 188 -19.67 -0.79 1.18
C GLY A 188 -19.86 -2.28 1.35
N LYS A 189 -20.96 -2.84 0.83
CA LYS A 189 -21.19 -4.28 0.80
C LYS A 189 -20.25 -4.97 -0.19
N ALA A 190 -19.94 -6.24 0.06
CA ALA A 190 -19.23 -7.06 -0.90
C ALA A 190 -20.17 -7.41 -2.06
N LEU A 191 -19.73 -7.20 -3.29
CA LEU A 191 -20.56 -7.48 -4.46
C LEU A 191 -20.34 -8.89 -4.97
N PRO A 192 -21.38 -9.54 -5.52
CA PRO A 192 -21.24 -10.85 -6.13
C PRO A 192 -20.36 -10.78 -7.38
N ALA A 193 -19.83 -11.94 -7.77
CA ALA A 193 -18.95 -12.01 -8.92
C ALA A 193 -19.67 -11.89 -10.26
N VAL A 194 -20.91 -12.35 -10.27
CA VAL A 194 -21.87 -12.32 -11.35
C VAL A 194 -23.10 -11.66 -10.75
N LYS A 195 -23.61 -10.61 -11.38
CA LYS A 195 -24.93 -10.08 -11.00
C LYS A 195 -25.99 -10.97 -11.61
N LYS A 196 -27.10 -11.18 -10.89
CA LYS A 196 -28.26 -11.84 -11.48
C LYS A 196 -28.86 -10.91 -12.54
N PRO A 197 -29.15 -11.40 -13.75
CA PRO A 197 -29.83 -10.60 -14.76
C PRO A 197 -31.29 -10.41 -14.37
N GLU A 198 -31.86 -9.26 -14.71
CA GLU A 198 -33.28 -8.98 -14.55
C GLU A 198 -34.13 -9.83 -15.51
N ALA A 199 -35.37 -10.12 -15.12
CA ALA A 199 -36.30 -10.94 -15.90
C ALA A 199 -36.53 -10.40 -17.33
N GLY A 200 -36.56 -9.06 -17.49
CA GLY A 200 -36.71 -8.40 -18.78
C GLY A 200 -35.57 -8.66 -19.78
N LYS A 201 -34.40 -9.12 -19.31
CA LYS A 201 -33.25 -9.50 -20.17
C LYS A 201 -33.28 -10.97 -20.62
N SER A 202 -34.30 -11.72 -20.23
CA SER A 202 -34.47 -13.09 -20.72
C SER A 202 -34.78 -13.10 -22.22
N TYR A 203 -34.60 -14.25 -22.88
CA TYR A 203 -34.83 -14.37 -24.32
C TYR A 203 -36.32 -14.21 -24.69
N ASN A 204 -37.21 -14.61 -23.77
CA ASN A 204 -38.67 -14.50 -23.89
C ASN A 204 -39.23 -13.98 -22.56
N PRO A 205 -39.07 -12.67 -22.29
CA PRO A 205 -39.56 -12.01 -21.08
C PRO A 205 -41.07 -11.84 -21.15
N THR A 206 -41.70 -11.60 -19.98
CA THR A 206 -43.07 -11.10 -19.99
C THR A 206 -43.09 -9.70 -20.60
N ALA A 207 -44.20 -9.34 -21.26
CA ALA A 207 -44.32 -8.03 -21.89
C ALA A 207 -44.17 -6.89 -20.86
N GLU A 208 -44.64 -7.09 -19.63
CA GLU A 208 -44.53 -6.12 -18.55
C GLU A 208 -43.08 -5.91 -18.13
N ASP A 209 -42.32 -6.98 -17.87
CA ASP A 209 -40.93 -6.90 -17.45
C ASP A 209 -40.03 -6.28 -18.55
N TRP A 210 -40.31 -6.61 -19.81
CA TRP A 210 -39.60 -6.04 -20.95
C TRP A 210 -39.88 -4.55 -21.13
N VAL A 211 -41.16 -4.12 -21.06
CA VAL A 211 -41.52 -2.70 -21.13
C VAL A 211 -40.90 -1.92 -19.98
N GLN A 212 -40.87 -2.48 -18.77
CA GLN A 212 -40.22 -1.86 -17.61
C GLN A 212 -38.72 -1.69 -17.81
N LEU A 213 -38.02 -2.72 -18.30
CA LEU A 213 -36.61 -2.65 -18.64
C LEU A 213 -36.34 -1.57 -19.69
N LEU A 214 -37.11 -1.57 -20.78
CA LEU A 214 -36.97 -0.61 -21.88
C LEU A 214 -37.24 0.82 -21.41
N ALA A 215 -38.28 1.04 -20.60
CA ALA A 215 -38.58 2.34 -20.03
C ALA A 215 -37.45 2.82 -19.13
N ARG A 216 -36.94 1.96 -18.23
CA ARG A 216 -35.87 2.32 -17.29
C ARG A 216 -34.56 2.68 -18.00
N GLU A 217 -34.10 1.85 -18.94
CA GLU A 217 -32.87 2.14 -19.68
C GLU A 217 -33.06 3.32 -20.66
N GLY A 218 -34.25 3.44 -21.27
CA GLY A 218 -34.59 4.56 -22.15
C GLY A 218 -34.62 5.89 -21.41
N GLU A 219 -35.19 5.95 -20.21
CA GLU A 219 -35.19 7.14 -19.36
C GLU A 219 -33.77 7.59 -18.99
N LYS A 220 -32.88 6.64 -18.65
CA LYS A 220 -31.47 6.95 -18.35
C LYS A 220 -30.76 7.59 -19.56
N GLU A 221 -30.97 7.05 -20.76
CA GLU A 221 -30.33 7.58 -21.97
C GLU A 221 -30.91 8.95 -22.36
N VAL A 222 -32.23 9.13 -22.23
CA VAL A 222 -32.89 10.43 -22.44
C VAL A 222 -32.37 11.46 -21.44
N GLU A 223 -32.16 11.09 -20.18
CA GLU A 223 -31.55 11.98 -19.19
C GLU A 223 -30.09 12.33 -19.53
N ALA A 224 -29.31 11.37 -20.03
CA ALA A 224 -27.93 11.61 -20.46
C ALA A 224 -27.88 12.60 -21.63
N GLU A 225 -28.74 12.43 -22.63
CA GLU A 225 -28.84 13.36 -23.77
C GLU A 225 -29.38 14.74 -23.36
N LYS A 226 -30.35 14.82 -22.46
CA LYS A 226 -30.81 16.11 -21.88
C LYS A 226 -29.68 16.83 -21.17
N LYS A 227 -28.86 16.12 -20.37
CA LYS A 227 -27.69 16.71 -19.70
C LYS A 227 -26.68 17.21 -20.72
N ARG A 228 -26.37 16.42 -21.75
CA ARG A 228 -25.47 16.81 -22.85
C ARG A 228 -25.94 18.07 -23.57
N LEU A 229 -27.22 18.16 -23.93
CA LEU A 229 -27.79 19.34 -24.59
C LEU A 229 -27.75 20.56 -23.69
N LYS A 230 -28.06 20.41 -22.40
CA LYS A 230 -28.02 21.49 -21.42
C LYS A 230 -26.59 22.03 -21.25
N GLU A 231 -25.60 21.16 -21.10
CA GLU A 231 -24.19 21.55 -21.02
C GLU A 231 -23.73 22.27 -22.30
N ALA A 232 -24.16 21.80 -23.47
CA ALA A 232 -23.86 22.47 -24.73
C ALA A 232 -24.49 23.87 -24.82
N GLN A 233 -25.72 24.03 -24.35
CA GLN A 233 -26.40 25.32 -24.28
C GLN A 233 -25.69 26.27 -23.31
N GLU A 234 -25.36 25.81 -22.09
CA GLU A 234 -24.67 26.61 -21.08
C GLU A 234 -23.28 27.07 -21.58
N GLU A 235 -22.53 26.21 -22.26
CA GLU A 235 -21.24 26.60 -22.86
C GLU A 235 -21.42 27.58 -24.03
N GLN A 236 -22.44 27.41 -24.88
CA GLN A 236 -22.76 28.38 -25.93
C GLN A 236 -23.12 29.75 -25.35
N GLU A 237 -23.97 29.80 -24.32
CA GLU A 237 -24.32 31.04 -23.63
C GLU A 237 -23.10 31.69 -22.97
N ARG A 238 -22.23 30.88 -22.35
CA ARG A 238 -20.98 31.36 -21.77
C ARG A 238 -20.07 31.97 -22.83
N LEU A 239 -19.88 31.29 -23.96
CA LEU A 239 -19.08 31.80 -25.08
C LEU A 239 -19.68 33.06 -25.69
N MET A 240 -21.01 33.10 -25.86
CA MET A 240 -21.73 34.30 -26.32
C MET A 240 -21.54 35.47 -25.35
N ARG A 241 -21.62 35.23 -24.03
CA ARG A 241 -21.37 36.27 -23.02
C ARG A 241 -19.93 36.76 -23.05
N VAL A 242 -18.95 35.87 -23.20
CA VAL A 242 -17.53 36.25 -23.33
C VAL A 242 -17.30 37.03 -24.63
N MET A 243 -17.90 36.60 -25.74
CA MET A 243 -17.80 37.29 -27.03
C MET A 243 -18.46 38.67 -26.97
N ALA A 244 -19.64 38.79 -26.34
CA ALA A 244 -20.30 40.07 -26.14
C ALA A 244 -19.47 41.02 -25.26
N ALA A 245 -18.92 40.52 -24.14
CA ALA A 245 -18.04 41.31 -23.27
C ALA A 245 -16.72 41.72 -23.94
N ALA A 246 -16.21 40.91 -24.88
CA ALA A 246 -15.03 41.26 -25.68
C ALA A 246 -15.35 42.19 -26.87
N ALA A 247 -16.61 42.21 -27.34
CA ALA A 247 -17.08 43.04 -28.43
C ALA A 247 -17.59 44.41 -27.96
N GLU A 248 -17.99 44.53 -26.69
CA GLU A 248 -18.09 45.81 -25.99
C GLU A 248 -16.71 46.47 -26.08
N PRO A 249 -16.52 47.56 -26.86
CA PRO A 249 -15.27 48.28 -26.84
C PRO A 249 -15.03 48.74 -25.40
N GLU A 250 -13.79 48.67 -24.90
CA GLU A 250 -13.41 49.32 -23.63
C GLU A 250 -13.77 50.81 -23.74
N GLN A 251 -15.01 51.16 -23.39
CA GLN A 251 -15.29 52.46 -22.83
C GLN A 251 -14.54 52.44 -21.52
N GLU A 252 -13.37 53.07 -21.55
CA GLU A 252 -12.57 53.47 -20.41
C GLU A 252 -13.43 54.38 -19.52
N SER A 253 -14.40 53.78 -18.84
CA SER A 253 -15.19 54.39 -17.79
C SER A 253 -14.33 54.32 -16.54
N ASP A 254 -13.67 55.45 -16.25
CA ASP A 254 -13.12 55.81 -14.95
C ASP A 254 -14.25 55.95 -13.92
N ASP A 255 -15.03 54.88 -13.71
CA ASP A 255 -16.14 54.82 -12.76
C ASP A 255 -15.70 54.06 -11.51
N GLY A 256 -14.72 54.67 -10.83
CA GLY A 256 -14.28 54.27 -9.50
C GLY A 256 -15.20 54.70 -8.35
N GLU A 257 -16.44 55.17 -8.60
CA GLU A 257 -17.31 55.73 -7.53
C GLU A 257 -18.81 55.35 -7.60
N SER A 258 -19.22 54.27 -8.26
CA SER A 258 -20.66 53.90 -8.37
C SER A 258 -21.16 52.78 -7.43
N ALA A 259 -20.46 52.51 -6.32
CA ALA A 259 -20.90 51.52 -5.33
C ALA A 259 -21.68 52.11 -4.14
N TRP A 260 -21.89 53.43 -4.09
CA TRP A 260 -22.57 54.11 -2.97
C TRP A 260 -23.74 55.03 -3.37
N GLU A 261 -24.12 55.10 -4.65
CA GLU A 261 -25.20 55.99 -5.13
C GLU A 261 -26.44 55.28 -5.70
N SER A 262 -26.63 53.98 -5.46
CA SER A 262 -27.83 53.24 -5.94
C SER A 262 -28.87 52.93 -4.85
N GLU A 263 -28.97 53.77 -3.80
CA GLU A 263 -30.09 53.76 -2.84
C GLU A 263 -30.89 55.08 -2.84
N TRP A 264 -30.91 55.81 -3.96
CA TRP A 264 -31.78 56.99 -4.14
C TRP A 264 -32.63 56.96 -5.42
N GLU A 265 -33.04 55.78 -5.87
CA GLU A 265 -34.08 55.64 -6.89
C GLU A 265 -35.25 54.85 -6.31
N GLY A 266 -36.13 55.58 -5.63
CA GLY A 266 -37.30 55.02 -4.96
C GLY A 266 -38.27 56.08 -4.47
N ILE A 267 -38.48 57.16 -5.23
CA ILE A 267 -39.69 57.99 -5.14
C ILE A 267 -40.24 58.12 -6.56
N GLN A 268 -40.87 57.05 -7.03
CA GLN A 268 -41.96 57.17 -7.99
C GLN A 268 -43.26 57.09 -7.20
N SER A 269 -43.84 58.26 -6.95
CA SER A 269 -45.28 58.42 -6.76
C SER A 269 -45.65 59.79 -7.32
N GLU A 270 -46.01 59.77 -8.60
CA GLU A 270 -47.22 60.42 -9.14
C GLU A 270 -48.04 61.17 -8.07
N VAL A 271 -47.86 62.49 -8.02
CA VAL A 271 -48.84 63.54 -7.65
C VAL A 271 -48.13 64.90 -7.78
N GLU A 272 -48.79 65.80 -8.52
CA GLU A 272 -48.58 67.27 -8.61
C GLU A 272 -47.53 67.83 -9.58
N GLU A 273 -47.95 67.93 -10.85
CA GLU A 273 -47.73 69.15 -11.63
C GLU A 273 -48.43 70.35 -10.96
N GLU A 274 -47.82 70.95 -9.92
CA GLU A 274 -48.01 72.37 -9.55
C GLU A 274 -47.08 72.73 -8.37
N SER A 275 -45.84 73.14 -8.64
CA SER A 275 -45.11 74.00 -7.68
C SER A 275 -43.96 74.81 -8.29
N LEU A 276 -44.24 75.52 -9.39
CA LEU A 276 -43.39 76.64 -9.81
C LEU A 276 -43.69 77.86 -8.92
N ARG A 277 -42.99 77.93 -7.77
CA ARG A 277 -42.68 79.09 -6.88
C ARG A 277 -42.68 78.66 -5.40
N LYS A 278 -41.78 77.74 -5.01
CA LYS A 278 -41.42 77.60 -3.58
C LYS A 278 -40.35 78.65 -3.24
N LYS A 279 -40.67 79.57 -2.34
CA LYS A 279 -39.68 80.49 -1.74
C LYS A 279 -38.53 79.66 -1.13
N ARG A 280 -37.28 80.12 -1.27
CA ARG A 280 -36.11 79.51 -0.62
C ARG A 280 -36.44 79.27 0.87
N PRO A 281 -36.28 78.04 1.40
CA PRO A 281 -36.60 77.77 2.79
C PRO A 281 -35.71 78.61 3.70
N GLU A 282 -36.32 79.28 4.67
CA GLU A 282 -35.60 80.06 5.67
C GLU A 282 -34.65 79.17 6.49
N ARG A 283 -33.55 79.76 6.99
CA ARG A 283 -32.56 79.04 7.80
C ARG A 283 -33.23 78.48 9.05
N LYS A 284 -33.34 77.15 9.13
CA LYS A 284 -33.89 76.44 10.30
C LYS A 284 -33.15 76.83 11.58
N THR A 285 -33.92 77.16 12.62
CA THR A 285 -33.39 77.47 13.96
C THR A 285 -32.74 76.25 14.60
N PRO A 286 -31.79 76.41 15.55
CA PRO A 286 -31.14 75.28 16.22
C PRO A 286 -32.14 74.31 16.89
N ALA A 287 -33.24 74.82 17.44
CA ALA A 287 -34.31 73.99 18.01
C ALA A 287 -35.02 73.11 16.96
N GLN A 288 -35.31 73.67 15.77
CA GLN A 288 -35.90 72.91 14.65
C GLN A 288 -34.93 71.85 14.11
N ARG A 289 -33.62 72.15 14.07
CA ARG A 289 -32.58 71.17 13.69
C ARG A 289 -32.51 70.01 14.69
N ASN A 290 -32.55 70.30 15.99
CA ASN A 290 -32.55 69.27 17.03
C ASN A 290 -33.83 68.41 17.00
N LYS A 291 -34.99 68.99 16.69
CA LYS A 291 -36.25 68.24 16.52
C LYS A 291 -36.21 67.31 15.31
N ILE A 292 -35.65 67.77 14.19
CA ILE A 292 -35.45 66.96 12.98
C ILE A 292 -34.42 65.85 13.23
N LYS A 293 -33.34 66.16 13.96
CA LYS A 293 -32.32 65.17 14.33
C LYS A 293 -32.92 64.05 15.20
N ARG A 294 -33.71 64.40 16.22
CA ARG A 294 -34.43 63.42 17.06
C ARG A 294 -35.40 62.57 16.25
N ARG A 295 -36.15 63.17 15.31
CA ARG A 295 -37.05 62.43 14.42
C ARG A 295 -36.29 61.46 13.51
N LYS A 296 -35.20 61.90 12.89
CA LYS A 296 -34.37 61.07 12.01
C LYS A 296 -33.68 59.93 12.77
N GLU A 297 -33.25 60.19 14.01
CA GLU A 297 -32.69 59.17 14.90
C GLU A 297 -33.76 58.13 15.30
N ALA A 298 -34.98 58.56 15.60
CA ALA A 298 -36.10 57.67 15.90
C ALA A 298 -36.51 56.83 14.66
N GLU A 299 -36.57 57.42 13.48
CA GLU A 299 -36.83 56.71 12.21
C GLU A 299 -35.72 55.68 11.91
N ARG A 300 -34.45 56.04 12.13
CA ARG A 300 -33.31 55.11 11.99
C ARG A 300 -33.40 53.96 12.98
N GLN A 301 -33.75 54.24 14.25
CA GLN A 301 -33.93 53.21 15.27
C GLN A 301 -35.09 52.28 14.92
N ALA A 302 -36.23 52.81 14.48
CA ALA A 302 -37.37 52.02 14.05
C ALA A 302 -37.04 51.10 12.85
N LEU A 303 -36.30 51.60 11.85
CA LEU A 303 -35.83 50.78 10.73
C LEU A 303 -34.85 49.69 11.16
N HIS A 304 -33.93 50.01 12.08
CA HIS A 304 -33.00 49.03 12.63
C HIS A 304 -33.74 47.94 13.41
N GLU A 305 -34.71 48.31 14.25
CA GLU A 305 -35.54 47.37 14.99
C GLU A 305 -36.39 46.48 14.06
N ALA A 306 -36.94 47.05 12.97
CA ALA A 306 -37.67 46.28 11.96
C ALA A 306 -36.75 45.24 11.28
N LYS A 307 -35.55 45.65 10.85
CA LYS A 307 -34.56 44.74 10.25
C LYS A 307 -34.10 43.65 11.23
N MET A 308 -33.92 43.98 12.51
CA MET A 308 -33.59 42.99 13.54
C MET A 308 -34.73 41.98 13.76
N LYS A 309 -35.98 42.44 13.80
CA LYS A 309 -37.15 41.55 13.89
C LYS A 309 -37.27 40.63 12.66
N GLU A 310 -36.98 41.12 11.46
CA GLU A 310 -36.95 40.30 10.25
C GLU A 310 -35.84 39.25 10.30
N ARG A 311 -34.63 39.64 10.73
CA ARG A 311 -33.52 38.71 10.97
C ARG A 311 -33.89 37.62 11.98
N ASP A 312 -34.54 38.00 13.08
CA ASP A 312 -34.95 37.05 14.12
C ASP A 312 -36.04 36.10 13.60
N ARG A 313 -36.98 36.58 12.77
CA ARG A 313 -37.96 35.74 12.07
C ARG A 313 -37.29 34.74 11.13
N GLN A 314 -36.31 35.19 10.34
CA GLN A 314 -35.53 34.30 9.46
C GLN A 314 -34.76 33.26 10.29
N ALA A 315 -34.13 33.67 11.40
CA ALA A 315 -33.43 32.75 12.30
C ALA A 315 -34.39 31.71 12.92
N ALA A 316 -35.60 32.11 13.31
CA ALA A 316 -36.63 31.21 13.78
C ALA A 316 -37.11 30.23 12.69
N GLN A 317 -37.27 30.70 11.45
CA GLN A 317 -37.59 29.84 10.30
C GLN A 317 -36.47 28.84 10.01
N ILE A 318 -35.21 29.27 10.03
CA ILE A 318 -34.04 28.39 9.87
C ILE A 318 -34.01 27.33 10.97
N LYS A 319 -34.29 27.70 12.22
CA LYS A 319 -34.37 26.75 13.34
C LYS A 319 -35.52 25.75 13.17
N ALA A 320 -36.66 26.18 12.67
CA ALA A 320 -37.79 25.30 12.36
C ALA A 320 -37.45 24.33 11.21
N LEU A 321 -36.82 24.83 10.14
CA LEU A 321 -36.34 24.02 9.02
C LEU A 321 -35.28 23.00 9.47
N ALA A 322 -34.33 23.40 10.31
CA ALA A 322 -33.32 22.50 10.84
C ALA A 322 -33.93 21.34 11.63
N LYS A 323 -34.93 21.63 12.48
CA LYS A 323 -35.69 20.58 13.20
C LYS A 323 -36.45 19.67 12.23
N ALA A 324 -37.13 20.22 11.23
CA ALA A 324 -37.85 19.44 10.24
C ALA A 324 -36.92 18.54 9.39
N VAL A 325 -35.72 19.01 9.08
CA VAL A 325 -34.68 18.20 8.41
C VAL A 325 -34.20 17.09 9.34
N GLU A 326 -33.91 17.38 10.61
CA GLU A 326 -33.48 16.38 11.58
C GLU A 326 -34.55 15.28 11.80
N GLU A 327 -35.83 15.67 11.86
CA GLU A 327 -36.96 14.73 11.93
C GLU A 327 -37.06 13.88 10.66
N LYS A 328 -37.00 14.48 9.48
CA LYS A 328 -36.97 13.74 8.20
C LYS A 328 -35.77 12.81 8.08
N GLU A 329 -34.61 13.20 8.58
CA GLU A 329 -33.41 12.34 8.61
C GLU A 329 -33.58 11.17 9.57
N LYS A 330 -34.18 11.38 10.76
CA LYS A 330 -34.52 10.32 11.71
C LYS A 330 -35.56 9.36 11.13
N GLU A 331 -36.59 9.87 10.45
CA GLU A 331 -37.58 9.05 9.75
C GLU A 331 -36.95 8.23 8.63
N LYS A 332 -36.11 8.86 7.80
CA LYS A 332 -35.33 8.15 6.77
C LYS A 332 -34.41 7.10 7.38
N ALA A 333 -33.74 7.40 8.50
CA ALA A 333 -32.89 6.44 9.18
C ALA A 333 -33.69 5.26 9.76
N ARG A 334 -34.88 5.50 10.32
CA ARG A 334 -35.80 4.45 10.78
C ARG A 334 -36.34 3.61 9.62
N ALA A 335 -36.76 4.24 8.53
CA ALA A 335 -37.20 3.56 7.32
C ALA A 335 -36.05 2.72 6.71
N GLN A 336 -34.84 3.28 6.63
CA GLN A 336 -33.65 2.54 6.22
C GLN A 336 -33.34 1.38 7.16
N ALA A 337 -33.46 1.55 8.48
CA ALA A 337 -33.25 0.47 9.43
C ALA A 337 -34.26 -0.67 9.25
N LEU A 338 -35.54 -0.35 8.98
CA LEU A 338 -36.57 -1.34 8.69
C LEU A 338 -36.29 -2.08 7.37
N VAL A 339 -35.94 -1.33 6.33
CA VAL A 339 -35.58 -1.84 5.00
C VAL A 339 -34.33 -2.72 5.06
N VAL A 340 -33.34 -2.41 5.91
CA VAL A 340 -32.11 -3.23 6.05
C VAL A 340 -32.38 -4.64 6.60
N VAL A 341 -33.46 -4.84 7.37
CA VAL A 341 -33.84 -6.16 7.89
C VAL A 341 -34.53 -7.02 6.83
N ASP A 342 -35.41 -6.43 6.00
CA ASP A 342 -36.10 -7.16 4.91
C ASP A 342 -35.25 -7.29 3.63
N ASN A 343 -34.23 -6.43 3.43
CA ASN A 343 -33.37 -6.44 2.23
C ASN A 343 -32.05 -7.19 2.41
N ALA A 344 -31.93 -8.05 3.43
CA ALA A 344 -30.82 -9.00 3.48
C ALA A 344 -30.89 -10.03 2.33
N ASP A 345 -32.09 -10.31 1.81
CA ASP A 345 -32.32 -11.25 0.70
C ASP A 345 -32.66 -10.59 -0.65
N SER A 346 -33.08 -9.32 -0.68
CA SER A 346 -33.58 -8.64 -1.90
C SER A 346 -32.55 -7.73 -2.61
N SER A 347 -31.29 -7.68 -2.16
CA SER A 347 -30.36 -6.62 -2.55
C SER A 347 -29.64 -6.79 -3.91
N ASP A 348 -30.13 -7.66 -4.80
CA ASP A 348 -29.45 -8.00 -6.07
C ASP A 348 -30.05 -7.28 -7.30
N GLU A 349 -31.19 -6.59 -7.15
CA GLU A 349 -32.04 -6.14 -8.27
C GLU A 349 -31.81 -4.67 -8.71
N GLY A 350 -30.82 -3.97 -8.14
CA GLY A 350 -30.63 -2.52 -8.36
C GLY A 350 -29.25 -2.15 -8.91
N GLU A 351 -29.20 -1.13 -9.78
CA GLU A 351 -27.94 -0.50 -10.15
C GLU A 351 -27.29 0.16 -8.93
N GLU A 352 -26.11 -0.33 -8.58
CA GLU A 352 -25.42 0.11 -7.38
C GLU A 352 -24.75 1.45 -7.61
N VAL A 353 -25.19 2.44 -6.83
CA VAL A 353 -24.53 3.72 -6.76
C VAL A 353 -23.08 3.53 -6.30
N LEU A 354 -22.14 4.01 -7.11
CA LEU A 354 -20.72 3.92 -6.82
C LEU A 354 -20.32 4.98 -5.78
N ARG A 355 -19.30 4.68 -4.97
CA ARG A 355 -18.71 5.62 -4.01
C ARG A 355 -18.18 6.84 -4.75
N ARG A 356 -18.40 8.03 -4.16
CA ARG A 356 -17.80 9.29 -4.65
C ARG A 356 -16.27 9.21 -4.72
N ARG A 357 -15.65 8.54 -3.74
CA ARG A 357 -14.19 8.36 -3.70
C ARG A 357 -13.78 7.18 -4.57
N LYS A 358 -13.18 7.50 -5.71
CA LYS A 358 -12.70 6.54 -6.72
C LYS A 358 -11.36 5.92 -6.29
N LEU A 359 -11.11 4.67 -6.70
CA LEU A 359 -9.81 4.03 -6.59
C LEU A 359 -8.96 4.45 -7.80
N GLY A 360 -8.12 5.47 -7.62
CA GLY A 360 -7.27 6.04 -8.68
C GLY A 360 -7.87 7.28 -9.34
N LYS A 361 -7.21 7.75 -10.40
CA LYS A 361 -7.59 8.99 -11.13
C LYS A 361 -8.68 8.76 -12.17
N THR A 362 -8.80 7.52 -12.68
CA THR A 362 -9.71 7.19 -13.77
C THR A 362 -11.09 6.83 -13.24
N ALA A 363 -12.14 7.17 -13.98
CA ALA A 363 -13.48 6.68 -13.69
C ALA A 363 -13.63 5.22 -14.15
N ILE A 364 -14.51 4.48 -13.47
CA ILE A 364 -14.91 3.14 -13.91
C ILE A 364 -15.75 3.34 -15.19
N PRO A 365 -15.46 2.60 -16.27
CA PRO A 365 -16.26 2.68 -17.49
C PRO A 365 -17.68 2.20 -17.22
N GLU A 366 -18.68 2.90 -17.73
CA GLU A 366 -20.09 2.51 -17.65
C GLU A 366 -20.33 1.14 -18.31
N PRO A 367 -21.34 0.38 -17.84
CA PRO A 367 -21.68 -0.89 -18.47
C PRO A 367 -22.21 -0.62 -19.89
N PRO A 368 -21.97 -1.50 -20.87
CA PRO A 368 -22.60 -1.37 -22.17
C PRO A 368 -24.13 -1.48 -22.02
N LEU A 369 -24.87 -0.72 -22.82
CA LEU A 369 -26.32 -0.84 -22.92
C LEU A 369 -26.66 -2.17 -23.61
N GLU A 370 -27.38 -3.03 -22.90
CA GLU A 370 -27.79 -4.37 -23.33
C GLU A 370 -29.31 -4.46 -23.19
N VAL A 371 -30.03 -4.16 -24.27
CA VAL A 371 -31.50 -4.13 -24.34
C VAL A 371 -31.94 -4.59 -25.73
N VAL A 372 -32.75 -5.64 -25.77
CA VAL A 372 -33.35 -6.17 -27.00
C VAL A 372 -34.57 -5.31 -27.38
N LEU A 373 -34.60 -4.83 -28.62
CA LEU A 373 -35.74 -4.06 -29.15
C LEU A 373 -36.92 -4.97 -29.53
N SER A 374 -38.09 -4.38 -29.75
CA SER A 374 -39.31 -5.13 -30.13
C SER A 374 -39.11 -6.01 -31.37
N ASP A 375 -38.38 -5.50 -32.36
CA ASP A 375 -38.18 -6.17 -33.64
C ASP A 375 -37.17 -7.32 -33.52
N GLU A 376 -36.31 -7.26 -32.50
CA GLU A 376 -35.25 -8.23 -32.22
C GLU A 376 -35.69 -9.27 -31.18
N LEU A 377 -36.83 -9.05 -30.51
CA LEU A 377 -37.40 -9.98 -29.56
C LEU A 377 -38.03 -11.17 -30.31
N GLN A 378 -37.36 -12.32 -30.25
CA GLN A 378 -37.75 -13.53 -30.97
C GLN A 378 -38.13 -14.64 -29.99
N ASP A 379 -39.15 -15.43 -30.34
CA ASP A 379 -39.63 -16.54 -29.50
C ASP A 379 -38.69 -17.78 -29.51
N SER A 380 -37.78 -17.88 -30.50
CA SER A 380 -36.93 -19.06 -30.67
C SER A 380 -35.45 -18.83 -30.36
N LEU A 381 -34.87 -19.72 -29.55
CA LEU A 381 -33.43 -19.71 -29.19
C LEU A 381 -32.48 -19.87 -30.39
N ARG A 382 -32.97 -20.38 -31.53
CA ARG A 382 -32.16 -20.52 -32.76
C ARG A 382 -31.94 -19.19 -33.47
N LEU A 383 -32.87 -18.25 -33.30
CA LEU A 383 -32.81 -16.92 -33.90
C LEU A 383 -32.22 -15.88 -32.93
N LEU A 384 -32.05 -16.25 -31.66
CA LEU A 384 -31.48 -15.39 -30.63
C LEU A 384 -30.06 -14.96 -31.03
N LYS A 385 -29.89 -13.65 -31.21
CA LYS A 385 -28.57 -13.04 -31.33
C LYS A 385 -28.08 -12.71 -29.93
N PRO A 386 -26.95 -13.27 -29.48
CA PRO A 386 -26.42 -12.92 -28.17
C PRO A 386 -25.91 -11.48 -28.19
N GLU A 387 -26.33 -10.71 -27.19
CA GLU A 387 -25.89 -9.34 -26.97
C GLU A 387 -24.87 -9.26 -25.83
N GLY A 388 -24.10 -8.17 -25.83
CA GLY A 388 -23.14 -7.88 -24.77
C GLY A 388 -21.77 -8.55 -24.93
N ASN A 389 -20.82 -8.11 -24.10
CA ASN A 389 -19.47 -8.68 -24.05
C ASN A 389 -19.15 -9.09 -22.61
N LEU A 390 -19.18 -10.40 -22.37
CA LEU A 390 -18.94 -10.98 -21.05
C LEU A 390 -17.58 -10.59 -20.48
N LEU A 391 -16.52 -10.47 -21.31
CA LEU A 391 -15.19 -10.06 -20.81
C LEU A 391 -15.23 -8.64 -20.25
N LYS A 392 -15.94 -7.72 -20.91
CA LYS A 392 -16.10 -6.34 -20.44
C LYS A 392 -16.90 -6.29 -19.15
N ASP A 393 -17.99 -7.06 -19.05
CA ASP A 393 -18.79 -7.16 -17.83
C ASP A 393 -17.97 -7.73 -16.64
N ARG A 394 -17.26 -8.85 -16.84
CA ARG A 394 -16.40 -9.44 -15.80
C ARG A 394 -15.29 -8.49 -15.37
N PHE A 395 -14.66 -7.82 -16.33
CA PHE A 395 -13.62 -6.83 -16.05
C PHE A 395 -14.18 -5.66 -15.23
N ARG A 396 -15.35 -5.12 -15.61
CA ARG A 396 -16.06 -4.10 -14.83
C ARG A 396 -16.40 -4.59 -13.43
N SER A 397 -16.96 -5.79 -13.29
CA SER A 397 -17.28 -6.38 -12.00
C SER A 397 -16.06 -6.53 -11.08
N MET A 398 -14.88 -6.86 -11.61
CA MET A 398 -13.63 -6.87 -10.83
C MET A 398 -13.20 -5.47 -10.37
N MET A 399 -13.42 -4.45 -11.21
CA MET A 399 -13.16 -3.06 -10.86
C MET A 399 -14.11 -2.57 -9.76
N VAL A 400 -15.41 -2.80 -9.89
CA VAL A 400 -16.40 -2.38 -8.87
C VAL A 400 -16.17 -3.11 -7.54
N ARG A 401 -15.73 -4.38 -7.57
CA ARG A 401 -15.34 -5.14 -6.36
C ARG A 401 -14.02 -4.68 -5.74
N GLY A 402 -13.29 -3.76 -6.37
CA GLY A 402 -12.01 -3.26 -5.89
C GLY A 402 -10.87 -4.29 -5.96
N LYS A 403 -11.00 -5.33 -6.78
CA LYS A 403 -9.94 -6.31 -7.04
C LYS A 403 -8.90 -5.78 -8.02
N ILE A 404 -9.36 -5.00 -8.99
CA ILE A 404 -8.55 -4.37 -10.03
C ILE A 404 -8.80 -2.88 -9.99
N GLU A 405 -7.76 -2.07 -10.18
CA GLU A 405 -7.92 -0.63 -10.33
C GLU A 405 -8.23 -0.25 -11.78
N THR A 406 -9.00 0.82 -11.96
CA THR A 406 -9.28 1.37 -13.29
C THR A 406 -8.01 2.02 -13.85
N ARG A 407 -7.57 1.59 -15.03
CA ARG A 407 -6.44 2.19 -15.75
C ARG A 407 -6.84 2.50 -17.19
N LYS A 408 -6.27 3.56 -17.75
CA LYS A 408 -6.31 3.82 -19.19
C LYS A 408 -5.17 3.04 -19.85
N ALA A 409 -5.44 2.45 -21.02
CA ALA A 409 -4.38 1.92 -21.86
C ALA A 409 -3.43 3.05 -22.26
N ILE A 410 -2.13 2.86 -22.04
CA ILE A 410 -1.09 3.80 -22.45
C ILE A 410 -0.51 3.22 -23.75
N PRO A 411 -0.92 3.71 -24.93
CA PRO A 411 -0.54 3.09 -26.20
C PRO A 411 0.96 3.24 -26.47
N TYR A 412 1.57 4.34 -26.01
CA TYR A 412 2.98 4.62 -26.23
C TYR A 412 3.62 5.15 -24.95
N HIS A 413 4.82 4.66 -24.64
CA HIS A 413 5.65 5.28 -23.61
C HIS A 413 6.20 6.61 -24.12
N LYS A 414 6.38 7.58 -23.22
CA LYS A 414 7.02 8.85 -23.55
C LYS A 414 8.47 8.58 -23.94
N LYS A 415 8.79 8.64 -25.23
CA LYS A 415 10.17 8.56 -25.72
C LYS A 415 10.92 9.83 -25.33
N ALA A 416 12.20 9.69 -25.01
CA ALA A 416 13.08 10.85 -24.87
C ALA A 416 13.13 11.61 -26.21
N LYS A 417 13.13 12.94 -26.14
CA LYS A 417 13.39 13.77 -27.32
C LYS A 417 14.87 13.67 -27.65
N THR A 418 15.24 12.69 -28.46
CA THR A 418 16.62 12.50 -28.95
C THR A 418 16.71 13.05 -30.36
N THR A 419 17.66 13.95 -30.59
CA THR A 419 18.01 14.39 -31.95
C THR A 419 18.92 13.33 -32.57
N TYR A 420 18.52 12.83 -33.74
CA TYR A 420 19.39 11.97 -34.53
C TYR A 420 20.25 12.85 -35.42
N THR A 421 21.56 12.84 -35.16
CA THR A 421 22.54 13.48 -36.04
C THR A 421 23.27 12.41 -36.83
N GLU A 422 23.54 12.69 -38.11
CA GLU A 422 24.44 11.84 -38.89
C GLU A 422 25.84 11.85 -38.26
N LYS A 423 26.47 10.68 -38.23
CA LYS A 423 27.87 10.60 -37.80
C LYS A 423 28.74 11.37 -38.80
N TRP A 424 29.72 12.11 -38.30
CA TRP A 424 30.58 12.97 -39.12
C TRP A 424 31.27 12.23 -40.27
N SER A 425 31.61 10.96 -40.06
CA SER A 425 32.19 10.08 -41.09
C SER A 425 31.33 9.93 -42.35
N TYR A 426 30.00 10.00 -42.22
CA TYR A 426 29.07 9.93 -43.36
C TYR A 426 28.78 11.32 -43.93
N LYS A 427 28.85 12.36 -43.08
CA LYS A 427 28.64 13.75 -43.48
C LYS A 427 29.75 14.26 -44.39
N ASP A 428 30.99 13.84 -44.12
CA ASP A 428 32.18 14.27 -44.86
C ASP A 428 32.61 13.26 -45.94
N TRP A 429 31.80 12.22 -46.19
CA TRP A 429 32.13 11.22 -47.19
C TRP A 429 32.00 11.79 -48.60
N LYS A 430 33.08 11.69 -49.38
CA LYS A 430 33.12 12.03 -50.80
C LYS A 430 33.60 10.82 -51.58
N LEU A 431 32.95 10.51 -52.70
CA LEU A 431 33.44 9.52 -53.65
C LEU A 431 34.77 10.04 -54.23
N LYS A 432 35.80 9.20 -54.23
CA LYS A 432 37.07 9.51 -54.91
C LYS A 432 36.95 9.30 -56.41
#